data_AF-A0A8T5GLU9-F1
#
_entry.id   AF-A0A8T5GLU9-F1
#
_cell.length_a   1.000
_cell.length_b   1.000
_cell.length_c   1.000
_cell.angle_alpha   90.00
_cell.angle_beta   90.00
_cell.angle_gamma   90.00
#
_symmetry.space_group_name_H-M   'P 1'
#
loop_
_entity.id
_entity.type
_entity.pdbx_description
1 polymer ?
#
loop_
_entity_poly.entity_id
_entity_poly.type
_entity_poly.pdbx_seq_one_letter_code
_entity_poly.pdbx_strand_id
1 'polypeptide(L)' 'MIKLQVDALLHEMAVLFTNLGTESTQEEIDRAYTLENELIDKIAEIDPNKAMSIRPYEN' A
#
# COMPACT_ATOMS: atom_id res chain seq x y z
N MET A 1 -8.60 -9.51 -15.59
CA MET A 1 -8.01 -8.16 -15.71
C MET A 1 -7.91 -7.49 -14.35
N ILE A 2 -9.00 -7.41 -13.57
CA ILE A 2 -9.03 -6.84 -12.20
C ILE A 2 -7.92 -7.37 -11.28
N LYS A 3 -7.72 -8.70 -11.25
CA LYS A 3 -6.68 -9.33 -10.42
C LYS A 3 -5.26 -8.84 -10.72
N LEU A 4 -4.94 -8.60 -11.99
CA LEU A 4 -3.62 -8.08 -12.40
C LEU A 4 -3.40 -6.64 -11.95
N GLN A 5 -4.46 -5.83 -11.89
CA GLN A 5 -4.37 -4.43 -11.42
C GLN A 5 -4.14 -4.39 -9.90
N VAL A 6 -4.88 -5.22 -9.15
CA VAL A 6 -4.69 -5.37 -7.71
C VAL A 6 -3.30 -5.92 -7.40
N ASP A 7 -2.85 -6.95 -8.11
CA ASP A 7 -1.51 -7.54 -7.92
C ASP A 7 -0.40 -6.52 -8.24
N ALA A 8 -0.58 -5.66 -9.24
CA ALA A 8 0.37 -4.59 -9.55
C ALA A 8 0.45 -3.54 -8.43
N LEU A 9 -0.69 -3.11 -7.89
CA LEU A 9 -0.75 -2.16 -6.76
C LEU A 9 -0.13 -2.76 -5.49
N LEU A 10 -0.41 -4.03 -5.21
CA LEU A 10 0.20 -4.76 -4.09
C LEU A 10 1.72 -4.90 -4.25
N HIS A 11 2.20 -5.14 -5.48
CA HIS A 11 3.63 -5.17 -5.76
C HIS A 11 4.28 -3.81 -5.51
N GLU A 12 3.63 -2.71 -5.93
CA GLU A 12 4.09 -1.35 -5.71
C GLU A 12 4.18 -1.02 -4.21
N MET A 13 3.19 -1.43 -3.42
CA MET A 13 3.23 -1.33 -1.95
C MET A 13 4.44 -2.08 -1.36
N ALA A 14 4.69 -3.32 -1.78
CA ALA A 14 5.82 -4.09 -1.28
C ALA A 14 7.19 -3.43 -1.59
N VAL A 15 7.29 -2.76 -2.75
CA VAL A 15 8.50 -2.03 -3.15
C VAL A 15 8.73 -0.77 -2.31
N LEU A 16 7.66 -0.05 -1.91
CA LEU A 16 7.78 1.14 -1.04
C LEU A 16 8.59 0.84 0.24
N PHE A 17 8.28 -0.28 0.88
CA PHE A 17 8.95 -0.68 2.11
C PHE A 17 10.27 -1.42 1.88
N THR A 18 10.57 -1.86 0.66
CA THR A 18 11.86 -2.50 0.34
C THR A 18 13.02 -1.50 0.43
N ASN A 19 12.76 -0.22 0.15
CA ASN A 19 13.77 0.84 0.23
C ASN A 19 13.74 1.61 1.56
N LEU A 20 12.77 1.33 2.43
CA LEU A 20 12.74 1.87 3.78
C LEU A 20 13.53 0.96 4.70
N GLY A 21 14.58 1.52 5.30
CA GLY A 21 15.49 0.79 6.16
C GLY A 21 15.87 1.58 7.40
N THR A 22 16.85 1.08 8.13
CA THR A 22 17.38 1.71 9.35
C THR A 22 17.97 3.09 9.14
N GLU A 23 18.25 3.47 7.89
CA GLU A 23 18.78 4.79 7.51
C GLU A 23 17.70 5.75 7.02
N SER A 24 16.44 5.30 6.91
CA SER A 24 15.34 6.15 6.48
C SER A 24 14.98 7.17 7.56
N THR A 25 14.77 8.40 7.12
CA THR A 25 14.27 9.49 7.94
C THR A 25 12.80 9.27 8.29
N GLN A 26 12.34 9.90 9.37
CA GLN A 26 10.93 9.87 9.75
C GLN A 26 10.03 10.40 8.63
N GLU A 27 10.46 11.41 7.87
CA GLU A 27 9.71 11.92 6.72
C GLU A 27 9.56 10.88 5.60
N GLU A 28 10.60 10.08 5.33
CA GLU A 28 10.53 9.01 4.33
C GLU A 28 9.57 7.90 4.76
N ILE A 29 9.60 7.56 6.06
CA ILE A 29 8.68 6.61 6.66
C ILE A 29 7.24 7.12 6.56
N ASP A 30 6.98 8.37 6.95
CA ASP A 30 5.65 8.98 6.91
C ASP A 30 5.12 9.09 5.47
N ARG A 31 5.98 9.44 4.51
CA ARG A 31 5.62 9.46 3.08
C ARG A 31 5.25 8.07 2.58
N ALA A 32 5.98 7.03 2.98
CA ALA A 32 5.67 5.69 2.57
C ALA A 32 4.34 5.18 3.12
N TYR A 33 4.02 5.48 4.38
CA TYR A 33 2.70 5.20 4.95
C TYR A 33 1.57 5.99 4.27
N THR A 34 1.86 7.22 3.83
CA THR A 34 0.89 8.01 3.06
C THR A 34 0.62 7.35 1.70
N LEU A 35 1.68 6.97 0.98
CA LEU A 35 1.60 6.28 -0.31
C LEU A 35 0.96 4.89 -0.18
N GLU A 36 1.23 4.17 0.90
CA GLU A 36 0.59 2.89 1.22
C GLU A 36 -0.94 3.06 1.30
N ASN A 37 -1.42 4.06 2.03
CA ASN A 37 -2.86 4.34 2.14
C ASN A 37 -3.46 4.72 0.79
N GLU A 38 -2.79 5.54 -0.02
CA GLU A 38 -3.26 5.88 -1.37
C GLU A 38 -3.37 4.65 -2.28
N LEU A 39 -2.44 3.71 -2.17
CA LEU A 39 -2.47 2.45 -2.94
C LEU A 39 -3.61 1.54 -2.46
N ILE A 40 -3.86 1.46 -1.15
CA ILE A 40 -4.99 0.72 -0.58
C ILE A 40 -6.33 1.33 -1.05
N ASP A 41 -6.44 2.66 -1.09
CA ASP A 41 -7.65 3.34 -1.57
C ASP A 41 -7.89 3.06 -3.06
N LYS A 42 -6.85 3.05 -3.90
CA LYS A 42 -6.94 2.60 -5.31
C LYS A 42 -7.36 1.13 -5.43
N ILE A 43 -6.87 0.26 -4.53
CA ILE A 43 -7.34 -1.13 -4.46
C ILE A 43 -8.81 -1.17 -4.06
N ALA A 44 -9.27 -0.30 -3.15
CA ALA A 44 -10.66 -0.25 -2.70
C ALA A 44 -11.64 0.13 -3.81
N GLU A 45 -11.23 1.01 -4.74
CA GLU A 45 -11.99 1.33 -5.94
C GLU A 45 -12.18 0.13 -6.88
N ILE A 46 -11.24 -0.82 -6.86
CA ILE A 46 -11.20 -1.99 -7.75
C ILE A 46 -11.82 -3.23 -7.09
N ASP A 47 -11.43 -3.52 -5.85
CA ASP A 47 -11.88 -4.63 -5.02
C ASP A 47 -11.91 -4.19 -3.53
N PRO A 48 -13.06 -3.70 -3.04
CA PRO A 48 -13.19 -3.22 -1.67
C PRO A 48 -13.03 -4.33 -0.62
N ASN A 49 -13.37 -5.57 -0.96
CA ASN A 49 -13.16 -6.71 -0.04
C ASN A 49 -11.67 -6.98 0.17
N LYS A 50 -10.88 -6.86 -0.90
CA LYS A 50 -9.43 -6.99 -0.82
C LYS A 50 -8.81 -5.86 -0.01
N ALA A 51 -9.26 -4.62 -0.23
CA ALA A 51 -8.80 -3.46 0.52
C ALA A 51 -9.06 -3.60 2.03
N MET A 52 -10.28 -4.00 2.43
CA MET A 52 -10.60 -4.28 3.84
C MET A 52 -9.71 -5.37 4.45
N SER A 53 -9.34 -6.39 3.68
CA SER A 53 -8.47 -7.47 4.15
C SER A 53 -7.01 -7.06 4.36
N ILE A 54 -6.54 -5.98 3.73
CA ILE A 54 -5.14 -5.54 3.79
C ILE A 54 -4.96 -4.24 4.58
N ARG A 55 -6.04 -3.51 4.88
CA ARG A 55 -5.96 -2.26 5.63
C ARG A 55 -5.54 -2.55 7.08
N PRO A 56 -4.37 -2.07 7.54
CA PRO A 56 -3.85 -2.45 8.85
C PRO A 56 -4.64 -1.85 10.04
N TYR A 57 -5.45 -0.83 9.80
CA TYR A 57 -5.97 0.07 10.84
C TYR A 57 -7.51 0.15 10.91
N GLU A 58 -8.26 -0.76 10.26
CA GLU A 58 -9.70 -0.87 10.52
C GLU A 58 -9.94 -1.80 11.72
N ASN A 59 -9.93 -1.22 12.92
CA ASN A 59 -10.57 -1.78 14.11
C ASN A 59 -11.78 -0.93 14.47
#